data_AF-W4M4C8-F1
#
_entry.id   AF-W4M4C8-F1
#
_cell.length_a   1.000
_cell.length_b   1.000
_cell.length_c   1.000
_cell.angle_alpha   90.00
_cell.angle_beta   90.00
_cell.angle_gamma   90.00
#
_symmetry.space_group_name_H-M   'P 1'
#
loop_
_entity.id
_entity.type
_entity.pdbx_description
1 polymer ?
#
loop_
_entity_poly.entity_id
_entity_poly.type
_entity_poly.pdbx_seq_one_letter_code
_entity_poly.pdbx_strand_id
1 'polypeptide(L)'
;MGNIHVCNGYNKDMLLAYAAAAEYKQTHPIARAILQAAARHGLRLPDIDTADYEVGYGVKVQLAEKTIHVGSARFMDIENIAIPAEMEQIQQHCHENG
;
A
#
# COMPACT_ATOMS: atom_id res chain seq x y z
N MET A 1 14.12 1.90 -9.75
CA MET A 1 12.74 1.58 -10.20
C MET A 1 11.97 1.03 -9.00
N GLY A 2 10.70 1.37 -8.84
CA GLY A 2 9.90 0.84 -7.71
C GLY A 2 9.60 -0.65 -7.89
N ASN A 3 9.91 -1.46 -6.87
CA ASN A 3 9.60 -2.88 -6.82
C ASN A 3 8.41 -3.12 -5.87
N ILE A 4 7.62 -4.17 -6.13
CA ILE A 4 6.51 -4.58 -5.27
C ILE A 4 6.88 -5.93 -4.67
N HIS A 5 6.92 -6.00 -3.35
CA HIS A 5 7.18 -7.21 -2.58
C HIS A 5 5.89 -7.64 -1.87
N VAL A 6 5.59 -8.94 -1.94
CA VAL A 6 4.39 -9.54 -1.33
C VAL A 6 4.81 -10.48 -0.22
N CYS A 7 4.04 -10.51 0.87
CA CYS A 7 4.19 -11.47 1.97
C CYS A 7 2.94 -12.35 2.10
N ASN A 8 3.03 -13.40 2.92
CA ASN A 8 1.89 -14.21 3.38
C ASN A 8 0.98 -14.77 2.27
N GLY A 9 1.57 -15.09 1.10
CA GLY A 9 0.84 -15.68 -0.02
C GLY A 9 -0.07 -14.72 -0.80
N TYR A 10 -0.01 -13.41 -0.55
CA TYR A 10 -0.75 -12.44 -1.34
C TYR A 10 -0.22 -12.35 -2.77
N ASN A 11 -1.14 -12.15 -3.71
CA ASN A 11 -0.80 -11.90 -5.10
C ASN A 11 -0.39 -10.42 -5.28
N LYS A 12 0.63 -10.17 -6.09
CA LYS A 12 1.15 -8.83 -6.42
C LYS A 12 0.09 -7.91 -7.03
N ASP A 13 -0.71 -8.41 -7.96
CA ASP A 13 -1.76 -7.64 -8.61
C ASP A 13 -2.89 -7.32 -7.62
N MET A 14 -3.23 -8.27 -6.74
CA MET A 14 -4.21 -8.02 -5.69
C MET A 14 -3.73 -6.95 -4.69
N LEU A 15 -2.47 -7.04 -4.24
CA LEU A 15 -1.86 -6.03 -3.38
C LEU A 15 -1.84 -4.66 -4.05
N LEU A 16 -1.45 -4.61 -5.33
CA LEU A 16 -1.42 -3.38 -6.12
C LEU A 16 -2.83 -2.79 -6.30
N ALA A 17 -3.84 -3.61 -6.55
CA ALA A 17 -5.23 -3.16 -6.66
C ALA A 17 -5.74 -2.57 -5.33
N TYR A 18 -5.41 -3.19 -4.19
CA TYR A 18 -5.76 -2.66 -2.87
C TYR A 18 -5.05 -1.35 -2.56
N ALA A 19 -3.74 -1.27 -2.80
CA ALA A 19 -2.98 -0.04 -2.62
C ALA A 19 -3.52 1.10 -3.49
N ALA A 20 -3.82 0.80 -4.76
CA ALA A 20 -4.37 1.76 -5.69
C ALA A 20 -5.79 2.21 -5.32
N ALA A 21 -6.65 1.32 -4.80
CA ALA A 21 -7.96 1.68 -4.30
C ALA A 21 -7.87 2.60 -3.07
N ALA A 22 -6.98 2.29 -2.14
CA ALA A 22 -6.75 3.11 -0.95
C ALA A 22 -6.25 4.52 -1.30
N GLU A 23 -5.40 4.62 -2.33
CA GLU A 23 -4.75 5.85 -2.77
C GLU A 23 -5.54 6.61 -3.85
N TYR A 24 -6.69 6.09 -4.33
CA TYR A 24 -7.40 6.65 -5.48
C TYR A 24 -7.83 8.12 -5.31
N LYS A 25 -8.11 8.54 -4.07
CA LYS A 25 -8.50 9.92 -3.74
C LYS A 25 -7.30 10.83 -3.43
N GLN A 26 -6.09 10.30 -3.43
CA GLN A 26 -4.86 11.03 -3.11
C GLN A 26 -4.21 11.62 -4.37
N THR A 27 -3.69 12.84 -4.26
CA THR A 27 -3.11 13.58 -5.40
C THR A 27 -1.59 13.63 -5.37
N HIS A 28 -0.95 13.03 -4.36
CA HIS A 28 0.50 13.02 -4.20
C HIS A 28 1.21 12.20 -5.29
N PRO A 29 2.49 12.49 -5.58
CA PRO A 29 3.23 11.79 -6.64
C PRO A 29 3.25 10.26 -6.50
N ILE A 30 3.33 9.75 -5.28
CA ILE A 30 3.34 8.31 -5.00
C ILE A 30 1.99 7.67 -5.34
N ALA A 31 0.88 8.26 -4.91
CA ALA A 31 -0.47 7.79 -5.25
C ALA A 31 -0.66 7.69 -6.77
N ARG A 32 -0.21 8.70 -7.51
CA ARG A 32 -0.25 8.70 -8.98
C ARG A 32 0.59 7.56 -9.57
N ALA A 33 1.78 7.28 -9.02
CA ALA A 33 2.62 6.18 -9.48
C ALA A 33 1.97 4.80 -9.24
N ILE A 34 1.31 4.62 -8.09
CA ILE A 34 0.57 3.39 -7.74
C ILE A 34 -0.62 3.20 -8.70
N LEU A 35 -1.43 4.25 -8.91
CA LEU A 35 -2.57 4.22 -9.84
C LEU A 35 -2.12 3.92 -11.28
N GLN A 36 -1.02 4.53 -11.73
CA GLN A 36 -0.45 4.23 -13.05
C GLN A 36 0.08 2.79 -13.15
N ALA A 37 0.67 2.25 -12.08
CA ALA A 37 1.07 0.86 -12.06
C ALA A 37 -0.15 -0.07 -12.16
N ALA A 38 -1.21 0.18 -11.39
CA ALA A 38 -2.45 -0.61 -11.45
C ALA A 38 -3.10 -0.55 -12.85
N ALA A 39 -3.16 0.65 -13.44
CA ALA A 39 -3.71 0.84 -14.78
C ALA A 39 -2.89 0.11 -15.86
N ARG A 40 -1.55 0.15 -15.79
CA ARG A 40 -0.66 -0.59 -16.71
C ARG A 40 -0.84 -2.10 -16.61
N HIS A 41 -1.17 -2.60 -15.43
CA HIS A 41 -1.50 -4.01 -15.19
C HIS A 41 -2.95 -4.37 -15.56
N GLY A 42 -3.76 -3.41 -16.03
CA GLY A 42 -5.17 -3.64 -16.40
C GLY A 42 -6.06 -4.01 -15.22
N LEU A 43 -5.68 -3.62 -14.01
CA LEU A 43 -6.36 -4.03 -12.79
C LEU A 43 -7.63 -3.21 -12.58
N ARG A 44 -8.69 -3.88 -12.13
CA ARG A 44 -9.90 -3.22 -11.64
C ARG A 44 -9.71 -2.88 -10.16
N LEU A 45 -9.93 -1.62 -9.83
CA LEU A 45 -9.89 -1.17 -8.45
C LEU A 45 -11.20 -1.58 -7.77
N PRO A 46 -11.15 -2.25 -6.61
CA PRO A 46 -12.36 -2.54 -5.86
C PRO A 46 -12.92 -1.26 -5.23
N ASP A 47 -14.24 -1.21 -5.04
CA ASP A 47 -14.91 -0.07 -4.41
C ASP A 47 -14.65 -0.05 -2.90
N ILE A 48 -14.20 1.09 -2.39
CA ILE A 48 -13.99 1.31 -0.95
C ILE A 48 -15.23 1.92 -0.30
N ASP A 49 -15.57 1.45 0.89
CA ASP A 49 -16.72 1.91 1.66
C ASP A 49 -16.40 3.22 2.39
N THR A 50 -15.29 3.22 3.13
CA THR A 50 -14.81 4.37 3.89
C THR A 50 -13.31 4.54 3.73
N ALA A 51 -12.84 5.76 3.95
CA ALA A 51 -11.42 6.09 3.91
C ALA A 51 -11.11 7.16 4.96
N ASP A 52 -10.22 6.81 5.88
CA ASP A 52 -9.67 7.67 6.91
C ASP A 52 -8.22 8.00 6.57
N TYR A 53 -7.90 9.29 6.56
CA TYR A 53 -6.60 9.80 6.11
C TYR A 53 -5.86 10.40 7.29
N GLU A 54 -4.69 9.84 7.59
CA GLU A 54 -3.79 10.37 8.60
C GLU A 54 -2.70 11.17 7.89
N VAL A 55 -2.89 12.50 7.87
CA VAL A 55 -2.03 13.44 7.16
C VAL A 55 -0.58 13.27 7.61
N GLY A 56 0.28 12.85 6.68
CA GLY A 56 1.72 12.67 6.89
C GLY A 56 2.17 11.24 7.20
N TYR A 57 1.26 10.28 7.35
CA TYR A 57 1.62 8.91 7.76
C TYR A 57 1.08 7.82 6.84
N GLY A 58 -0.18 7.91 6.42
CA GLY A 58 -0.82 6.90 5.60
C GLY A 58 -2.33 7.08 5.44
N VAL A 59 -2.97 6.09 4.84
CA VAL A 59 -4.40 5.99 4.63
C VAL A 59 -4.90 4.64 5.13
N LYS A 60 -6.08 4.65 5.72
CA LYS A 60 -6.84 3.48 6.15
C LYS A 60 -8.15 3.44 5.37
N VAL A 61 -8.43 2.35 4.67
CA VAL A 61 -9.67 2.19 3.91
C VAL A 61 -10.40 0.92 4.30
N GLN A 62 -11.72 0.98 4.30
CA GLN A 62 -12.58 -0.17 4.47
C GLN A 62 -13.06 -0.67 3.11
N LEU A 63 -12.97 -1.97 2.90
CA LEU A 63 -13.37 -2.68 1.70
C LEU A 63 -14.18 -3.92 2.10
N ALA A 64 -15.51 -3.82 2.05
CA ALA A 64 -16.41 -4.83 2.59
C ALA A 64 -16.04 -5.16 4.05
N GLU A 65 -15.66 -6.42 4.33
CA GLU A 65 -15.24 -6.87 5.68
C GLU A 65 -13.72 -6.75 5.93
N LYS A 66 -12.98 -6.09 5.02
CA LYS A 66 -11.52 -5.94 5.12
C LYS A 66 -11.11 -4.50 5.37
N THR A 67 -10.18 -4.31 6.29
CA THR A 67 -9.52 -3.01 6.50
C THR A 67 -8.13 -3.06 5.87
N ILE A 68 -7.84 -2.11 5.00
CA ILE A 68 -6.56 -1.99 4.30
C ILE A 68 -5.85 -0.74 4.82
N HIS A 69 -4.60 -0.90 5.25
CA HIS A 69 -3.74 0.21 5.69
C HIS A 69 -2.62 0.37 4.66
N VAL A 70 -2.40 1.60 4.19
CA VAL A 70 -1.33 1.93 3.23
C VAL A 70 -0.58 3.13 3.78
N GLY A 71 0.71 2.99 4.04
CA GLY A 71 1.50 4.06 4.63
C GLY A 71 2.94 3.65 4.93
N SER A 72 3.64 4.53 5.63
CA SER A 72 5.02 4.31 6.05
C SER A 72 5.14 3.22 7.14
N ALA A 73 6.35 2.72 7.38
CA ALA A 73 6.59 1.81 8.52
C ALA A 73 6.14 2.41 9.86
N ARG A 74 6.36 3.72 10.05
CA ARG A 74 5.88 4.46 11.22
C ARG A 74 4.35 4.45 11.35
N PHE A 75 3.62 4.45 10.23
CA PHE A 75 2.17 4.34 10.26
C PHE A 75 1.72 2.94 10.70
N MET A 76 2.42 1.90 10.26
CA MET A 76 2.16 0.54 10.72
C MET A 76 2.39 0.41 12.23
N ASP A 77 3.44 1.03 12.76
CA ASP A 77 3.69 1.05 14.22
C ASP A 77 2.56 1.73 15.00
N ILE A 78 2.06 2.88 14.51
CA ILE A 78 0.95 3.61 15.13
C ILE A 78 -0.33 2.76 15.14
N GLU A 79 -0.62 2.08 14.03
CA GLU A 79 -1.77 1.18 13.90
C GLU A 79 -1.54 -0.20 14.55
N ASN A 80 -0.41 -0.41 15.24
CA ASN A 80 -0.02 -1.68 15.89
C ASN A 80 0.01 -2.88 14.92
N ILE A 81 0.43 -2.65 13.67
CA ILE A 81 0.58 -3.66 12.64
C ILE A 81 2.04 -4.10 12.59
N ALA A 82 2.31 -5.32 13.02
CA ALA A 82 3.66 -5.89 12.97
C ALA A 82 4.09 -6.15 11.52
N ILE A 83 5.21 -5.56 11.11
CA ILE A 83 5.85 -5.86 9.82
C ILE A 83 6.70 -7.13 9.98
N PRO A 84 6.51 -8.17 9.15
CA PRO A 84 7.34 -9.37 9.22
C PRO A 84 8.82 -9.07 8.95
N ALA A 85 9.73 -9.76 9.65
CA ALA A 85 11.18 -9.55 9.53
C ALA A 85 11.72 -9.67 8.08
N GLU A 86 11.12 -10.54 7.26
CA GLU A 86 11.45 -10.66 5.83
C GLU A 86 11.24 -9.33 5.08
N MET A 87 10.17 -8.60 5.40
CA MET A 87 9.84 -7.31 4.78
C MET A 87 10.74 -6.19 5.33
N GLU A 88 11.13 -6.24 6.60
CA GLU A 88 12.10 -5.30 7.17
C GLU A 88 13.47 -5.41 6.49
N GLN A 89 13.94 -6.63 6.22
CA GLN A 89 15.20 -6.87 5.51
C GLN A 89 15.17 -6.32 4.09
N ILE A 90 14.06 -6.52 3.38
CA ILE A 90 13.85 -5.95 2.04
C ILE A 90 13.88 -4.42 2.10
N GLN A 91 13.22 -3.83 3.10
CA GLN A 91 13.18 -2.36 3.26
C GLN A 91 14.58 -1.79 3.55
N GLN A 92 15.35 -2.41 4.44
CA GLN A 92 16.73 -2.00 4.75
C GLN A 92 17.63 -2.11 3.52
N HIS A 93 17.56 -3.23 2.79
CA HIS A 93 18.36 -3.42 1.59
C HIS A 93 18.02 -2.44 0.47
N CYS A 94 16.76 -2.01 0.36
CA CYS A 94 16.35 -0.95 -0.57
C CYS A 94 16.84 0.45 -0.13
N HIS A 95 16.99 0.69 1.17
CA HIS A 95 17.45 1.98 1.71
C HIS A 95 18.97 2.14 1.57
N GLU A 96 19.72 1.04 1.72
CA GLU A 96 21.19 1.03 1.60
C GLU A 96 21.69 1.14 0.15
N ASN A 97 20.87 0.74 -0.82
CA ASN A 97 21.20 0.78 -2.26
C ASN A 97 20.50 1.91 -3.03
N GLY A 98 20.03 2.94 -2.32
CA GLY A 98 19.38 4.13 -2.87
C GLY A 98 20.35 5.20 -3.35
#